data_AF-A0A315AMY6-F1
#
_entry.id   AF-A0A315AMY6-F1
#
_cell.length_a   1.000
_cell.length_b   1.000
_cell.length_c   1.000
_cell.angle_alpha   90.00
_cell.angle_beta   90.00
_cell.angle_gamma   90.00
#
_symmetry.space_group_name_H-M   'P 1'
#
loop_
_entity.id
_entity.type
_entity.pdbx_description
1 polymer ?
#
loop_
_entity_poly.entity_id
_entity_poly.type
_entity_poly.pdbx_seq_one_letter_code
_entity_poly.pdbx_strand_id
1 'polypeptide(L)'
;MDNSPLLTLFDLGQQARQAQSLDELAFLLCNTTHALLPYRQAVLWLGDEGVRALSGVSQVEQHTPYLDWVKALLAQPWALQLGVQALSAHDLPVEQQPSWAEWWPQNALSLPLDVAPGARLLLARDVQFSEADQAKLMAWLQVWQHAWHALARQQRPALGQRLRNWRRQWHLAGQKPWYKRPGVWLMALLLGLVFLPVRMTVLAPGELVPAQPVVVRAPIEGVIARFHVQPNQTVRSGQLLFEFDEALLQSRVAVAQQTLETAQAQFRQTHQLALDDAKYKAELAAVAGAIQERRSEFEFLKSQLQRTQVSASGAGMVLLDDPLTWVGKPVAVGEQILRIARPSDIEVQAWLPLDDVVQLPVGSTLTLFLQSSPLSPVHAELTYLSHEAVLRPDATYAYRLRARLLAPTPHSVGQKGTARVSGEWTFLGYWLLRKPLALIRTSLGL
;
A
#
# COMPACT_ATOMS: atom_id res chain seq x y z
N MET A 1 11.93 74.40 -26.43
CA MET A 1 12.37 72.99 -26.51
C MET A 1 11.10 72.17 -26.36
N ASP A 2 10.50 71.80 -27.49
CA ASP A 2 9.20 71.14 -27.51
C ASP A 2 9.36 69.73 -26.96
N ASN A 3 8.94 69.52 -25.72
CA ASN A 3 8.88 68.19 -25.11
C ASN A 3 7.85 67.37 -25.89
N SER A 4 8.33 66.51 -26.79
CA SER A 4 7.48 65.57 -27.49
C SER A 4 6.75 64.70 -26.46
N PRO A 5 5.41 64.55 -26.54
CA PRO A 5 4.63 63.78 -25.59
C PRO A 5 5.07 62.31 -25.51
N LEU A 6 5.72 61.79 -26.55
CA LEU A 6 6.31 60.45 -26.58
C LEU A 6 7.54 60.33 -25.69
N LEU A 7 8.38 61.37 -25.63
CA LEU A 7 9.56 61.42 -24.76
C LEU A 7 9.14 61.45 -23.29
N THR A 8 8.11 62.23 -22.97
CA THR A 8 7.51 62.26 -21.64
C THR A 8 6.92 60.90 -21.25
N LEU A 9 6.19 60.24 -22.15
CA LEU A 9 5.64 58.90 -21.87
C LEU A 9 6.74 57.86 -21.64
N PHE A 10 7.86 57.95 -22.37
CA PHE A 10 9.01 57.06 -22.18
C PHE A 10 9.65 57.25 -20.80
N ASP A 11 9.89 58.50 -20.38
CA ASP A 11 10.47 58.83 -19.07
C ASP A 11 9.55 58.37 -17.92
N LEU A 12 8.26 58.67 -18.02
CA LEU A 12 7.25 58.18 -17.07
C LEU A 12 7.27 56.63 -16.99
N GLY A 13 7.38 55.96 -18.13
CA GLY A 13 7.50 54.50 -18.20
C GLY A 13 8.75 53.96 -17.54
N GLN A 14 9.87 54.67 -17.62
CA GLN A 14 11.11 54.30 -16.94
C GLN A 14 10.95 54.45 -15.41
N GLN A 15 10.39 55.57 -14.95
CA GLN A 15 10.15 55.82 -13.52
C GLN A 15 9.21 54.77 -12.91
N ALA A 16 8.11 54.43 -13.59
CA ALA A 16 7.19 53.39 -13.12
C ALA A 16 7.86 52.00 -12.99
N ARG A 17 8.79 51.65 -13.89
CA ARG A 17 9.53 50.38 -13.81
C ARG A 17 10.59 50.35 -12.71
N GLN A 18 11.08 51.51 -12.28
CA GLN A 18 12.09 51.64 -11.22
C GLN A 18 11.49 51.74 -9.81
N ALA A 19 10.17 51.97 -9.69
CA ALA A 19 9.48 52.04 -8.41
C ALA A 19 9.65 50.76 -7.59
N GLN A 20 9.87 50.90 -6.28
CA GLN A 20 10.21 49.80 -5.37
C GLN A 20 9.01 49.32 -4.55
N SER A 21 7.94 50.11 -4.48
CA SER A 21 6.72 49.82 -3.74
C SER A 21 5.44 50.15 -4.52
N LEU A 22 4.33 49.50 -4.17
CA LEU A 22 3.03 49.79 -4.78
C LEU A 22 2.55 51.21 -4.43
N ASP A 23 2.91 51.73 -3.26
CA ASP A 23 2.54 53.08 -2.82
C ASP A 23 3.31 54.16 -3.59
N GLU A 24 4.59 53.93 -3.87
CA GLU A 24 5.40 54.80 -4.73
C GLU A 24 4.84 54.82 -6.17
N LEU A 25 4.49 53.65 -6.70
CA LEU A 25 3.93 53.51 -8.03
C LEU A 25 2.53 54.15 -8.14
N ALA A 26 1.71 54.05 -7.09
CA ALA A 26 0.43 54.77 -6.96
C ALA A 26 0.62 56.30 -6.89
N PHE A 27 1.60 56.76 -6.11
CA PHE A 27 1.94 58.18 -5.99
C PHE A 27 2.41 58.76 -7.33
N LEU A 28 3.26 58.03 -8.07
CA LEU A 28 3.71 58.44 -9.41
C LEU A 28 2.50 58.62 -10.33
N LEU A 29 1.58 57.65 -10.39
CA LEU A 29 0.39 57.77 -11.25
C LEU A 29 -0.41 59.05 -10.98
N CYS A 30 -0.64 59.37 -9.72
CA CYS A 30 -1.46 60.53 -9.34
C CYS A 30 -0.73 61.87 -9.44
N ASN A 31 0.59 61.92 -9.63
CA ASN A 31 1.34 63.18 -9.60
C ASN A 31 2.13 63.43 -10.89
N THR A 32 2.77 62.42 -11.46
CA THR A 32 3.62 62.58 -12.66
C THR A 32 2.82 62.57 -13.95
N THR A 33 1.59 62.03 -13.95
CA THR A 33 0.64 62.12 -15.08
C THR A 33 0.38 63.59 -15.51
N HIS A 34 0.60 64.56 -14.61
CA HIS A 34 0.42 65.98 -14.92
C HIS A 34 1.40 66.46 -16.01
N ALA A 35 2.58 65.83 -16.12
CA ALA A 35 3.55 66.13 -17.17
C ALA A 35 3.08 65.70 -18.57
N LEU A 36 2.22 64.67 -18.64
CA LEU A 36 1.64 64.18 -19.89
C LEU A 36 0.37 64.94 -20.27
N LEU A 37 -0.45 65.26 -19.27
CA LEU A 37 -1.70 65.99 -19.45
C LEU A 37 -2.00 66.83 -18.20
N PRO A 38 -2.20 68.15 -18.32
CA PRO A 38 -2.54 68.98 -17.17
C PRO A 38 -3.94 68.63 -16.65
N TYR A 39 -4.05 68.48 -15.34
CA TYR A 39 -5.29 68.27 -14.58
C TYR A 39 -5.21 69.02 -13.25
N ARG A 40 -6.36 69.25 -12.61
CA ARG A 40 -6.45 69.92 -11.32
C ARG A 40 -6.38 68.94 -10.16
N GLN A 41 -7.02 67.78 -10.30
CA GLN A 41 -6.98 66.71 -9.31
C GLN A 41 -6.89 65.34 -9.98
N ALA A 42 -6.16 64.43 -9.34
CA ALA A 42 -6.14 63.01 -9.69
C ALA A 42 -6.42 62.14 -8.45
N VAL A 43 -7.23 61.11 -8.64
CA VAL A 43 -7.59 60.15 -7.58
C VAL A 43 -7.41 58.74 -8.11
N LEU A 44 -6.61 57.93 -7.42
CA LEU A 44 -6.50 56.50 -7.67
C LEU A 44 -7.39 55.73 -6.69
N TRP A 45 -8.37 55.04 -7.23
CA TRP A 45 -9.26 54.15 -6.50
C TRP A 45 -8.93 52.69 -6.82
N LEU A 46 -8.80 51.85 -5.79
CA LEU A 46 -8.49 50.43 -5.91
C LEU A 46 -9.62 49.56 -5.34
N GLY A 47 -10.79 49.57 -6.00
CA GLY A 47 -11.89 48.66 -5.67
C GLY A 47 -12.23 48.63 -4.18
N ASP A 48 -12.07 47.46 -3.57
CA ASP A 48 -12.35 47.20 -2.14
C ASP A 48 -11.40 47.92 -1.17
N GLU A 49 -10.21 48.34 -1.61
CA GLU A 49 -9.24 49.06 -0.76
C GLU A 49 -9.54 50.57 -0.64
N GLY A 50 -10.40 51.11 -1.51
CA GLY A 50 -10.75 52.52 -1.54
C GLY A 50 -9.69 53.41 -2.21
N VAL A 51 -9.60 54.68 -1.81
CA VAL A 51 -8.64 55.64 -2.37
C VAL A 51 -7.22 55.31 -1.88
N ARG A 52 -6.35 54.92 -2.81
CA ARG A 52 -4.94 54.57 -2.52
C ARG A 52 -4.01 55.78 -2.61
N ALA A 53 -4.26 56.69 -3.56
CA ALA A 53 -3.43 57.88 -3.76
C ALA A 53 -4.25 59.07 -4.29
N LEU A 54 -3.79 60.27 -3.95
CA LEU A 54 -4.33 61.56 -4.37
C LEU A 54 -3.21 62.46 -4.92
N SER A 55 -3.51 63.27 -5.93
CA SER A 55 -2.57 64.28 -6.42
C SER A 55 -2.26 65.31 -5.34
N GLY A 56 -0.99 65.66 -5.18
CA GLY A 56 -0.52 66.72 -4.27
C GLY A 56 -0.33 66.32 -2.81
N VAL A 57 -0.60 65.06 -2.44
CA VAL A 57 -0.46 64.57 -1.06
C VAL A 57 0.36 63.28 -1.04
N SER A 58 1.29 63.15 -0.10
CA SER A 58 2.16 61.97 0.05
C SER A 58 1.52 60.83 0.83
N GLN A 59 0.57 61.11 1.72
CA GLN A 59 -0.19 60.12 2.50
C GLN A 59 -1.67 60.50 2.56
N VAL A 60 -2.55 59.55 2.22
CA VAL A 60 -3.99 59.78 2.20
C VAL A 60 -4.58 59.55 3.59
N GLU A 61 -5.23 60.58 4.15
CA GLU A 61 -5.96 60.48 5.41
C GLU A 61 -7.37 59.93 5.18
N GLN A 62 -7.66 58.73 5.69
CA GLN A 62 -8.84 57.92 5.30
C GLN A 62 -10.21 58.44 5.81
N HIS A 63 -10.23 59.47 6.66
CA HIS A 63 -11.43 60.01 7.32
C HIS A 63 -11.66 61.50 7.01
N THR A 64 -11.52 61.89 5.74
CA THR A 64 -11.76 63.28 5.29
C THR A 64 -13.11 63.38 4.56
N PRO A 65 -13.86 64.49 4.73
CA PRO A 65 -15.14 64.71 4.04
C PRO A 65 -15.06 64.56 2.51
N TYR A 66 -13.94 64.97 1.93
CA TYR A 66 -13.64 64.81 0.50
C TYR A 66 -13.60 63.34 0.07
N LEU A 67 -12.97 62.45 0.85
CA LEU A 67 -12.91 61.03 0.51
C LEU A 67 -14.26 60.34 0.64
N ASP A 68 -15.07 60.72 1.63
CA ASP A 68 -16.41 60.17 1.77
C ASP A 68 -17.31 60.60 0.61
N TRP A 69 -17.13 61.83 0.12
CA TRP A 69 -17.75 62.28 -1.13
C TRP A 69 -17.26 61.49 -2.35
N VAL A 70 -15.95 61.26 -2.51
CA VAL A 70 -15.39 60.43 -3.60
C VAL A 70 -15.90 58.98 -3.54
N LYS A 71 -16.05 58.39 -2.35
CA LYS A 71 -16.64 57.06 -2.17
C LYS A 71 -18.10 57.03 -2.63
N ALA A 72 -18.89 58.04 -2.25
CA ALA A 72 -20.28 58.16 -2.70
C ALA A 72 -20.39 58.35 -4.21
N LEU A 73 -19.45 59.10 -4.81
CA LEU A 73 -19.35 59.29 -6.25
C LEU A 73 -19.07 57.97 -6.99
N LEU A 74 -18.15 57.16 -6.48
CA LEU A 74 -17.77 55.86 -7.06
C LEU A 74 -18.74 54.71 -6.74
N ALA A 75 -19.73 54.93 -5.86
CA ALA A 75 -20.82 53.99 -5.63
C ALA A 75 -21.88 54.00 -6.75
N GLN A 76 -21.79 54.95 -7.68
CA GLN A 76 -22.73 55.08 -8.78
C GLN A 76 -22.55 53.98 -9.85
N PRO A 77 -23.61 53.60 -10.59
CA PRO A 77 -23.56 52.49 -11.55
C PRO A 77 -22.54 52.66 -12.68
N TRP A 78 -22.19 53.91 -13.03
CA TRP A 78 -21.20 54.21 -14.06
C TRP A 78 -19.80 53.70 -13.68
N ALA A 79 -19.47 53.65 -12.38
CA ALA A 79 -18.15 53.26 -11.89
C ALA A 79 -17.79 51.79 -12.20
N LEU A 80 -18.80 50.94 -12.40
CA LEU A 80 -18.62 49.53 -12.71
C LEU A 80 -18.41 49.24 -14.21
N GLN A 81 -18.52 50.24 -15.09
CA GLN A 81 -18.39 50.03 -16.53
C GLN A 81 -16.92 49.95 -16.97
N LEU A 82 -16.59 49.04 -17.88
CA LEU A 82 -15.21 48.74 -18.31
C LEU A 82 -14.60 49.76 -19.30
N GLY A 83 -15.28 50.87 -19.59
CA GLY A 83 -14.85 51.90 -20.55
C GLY A 83 -14.35 53.20 -19.92
N VAL A 84 -13.69 54.02 -20.73
CA VAL A 84 -13.37 55.42 -20.41
C VAL A 84 -14.66 56.23 -20.39
N GLN A 85 -14.89 57.01 -19.34
CA GLN A 85 -16.08 57.83 -19.20
C GLN A 85 -15.71 59.27 -18.91
N ALA A 86 -16.22 60.18 -19.73
CA ALA A 86 -16.27 61.59 -19.39
C ALA A 86 -17.44 61.81 -18.42
N LEU A 87 -17.18 62.53 -17.33
CA LEU A 87 -18.12 62.82 -16.27
C LEU A 87 -18.22 64.33 -16.08
N SER A 88 -19.43 64.80 -15.86
CA SER A 88 -19.75 66.16 -15.48
C SER A 88 -20.73 66.17 -14.30
N ALA A 89 -20.92 67.32 -13.67
CA ALA A 89 -21.91 67.47 -12.60
C ALA A 89 -23.33 67.03 -13.02
N HIS A 90 -23.67 67.15 -14.31
CA HIS A 90 -25.00 66.81 -14.83
C HIS A 90 -25.27 65.31 -14.91
N ASP A 91 -24.21 64.48 -14.90
CA ASP A 91 -24.32 63.02 -14.97
C ASP A 91 -24.61 62.39 -13.59
N LEU A 92 -24.64 63.21 -12.53
CA LEU A 92 -24.90 62.79 -11.16
C LEU A 92 -26.36 63.05 -10.74
N PRO A 93 -26.89 62.27 -9.78
CA PRO A 93 -28.20 62.55 -9.18
C PRO A 93 -28.29 63.99 -8.66
N VAL A 94 -29.45 64.63 -8.82
CA VAL A 94 -29.68 66.07 -8.54
C VAL A 94 -29.19 66.49 -7.14
N GLU A 95 -29.28 65.59 -6.16
CA GLU A 95 -28.84 65.81 -4.78
C GLU A 95 -27.31 65.96 -4.61
N GLN A 96 -26.51 65.37 -5.50
CA GLN A 96 -25.04 65.34 -5.42
C GLN A 96 -24.36 66.39 -6.31
N GLN A 97 -25.10 67.05 -7.20
CA GLN A 97 -24.57 68.07 -8.13
C GLN A 97 -23.98 69.30 -7.42
N PRO A 98 -24.55 69.82 -6.31
CA PRO A 98 -23.96 70.97 -5.61
C PRO A 98 -22.60 70.66 -5.00
N SER A 99 -22.42 69.46 -4.44
CA SER A 99 -21.15 69.01 -3.84
C SER A 99 -20.05 68.82 -4.89
N TRP A 100 -20.39 68.53 -6.15
CA TRP A 100 -19.40 68.46 -7.22
C TRP A 100 -18.66 69.79 -7.41
N ALA A 101 -19.40 70.90 -7.47
CA ALA A 101 -18.83 72.22 -7.71
C ALA A 101 -17.93 72.71 -6.55
N GLU A 102 -18.11 72.16 -5.34
CA GLU A 102 -17.28 72.45 -4.17
C GLU A 102 -15.89 71.80 -4.28
N TRP A 103 -15.83 70.56 -4.76
CA TRP A 103 -14.61 69.75 -4.73
C TRP A 103 -13.90 69.64 -6.08
N TRP A 104 -14.64 69.52 -7.19
CA TRP A 104 -14.12 69.21 -8.52
C TRP A 104 -14.46 70.28 -9.59
N PRO A 105 -13.60 70.43 -10.62
CA PRO A 105 -13.86 71.28 -11.77
C PRO A 105 -14.94 70.71 -12.70
N GLN A 106 -15.30 71.47 -13.75
CA GLN A 106 -16.47 71.17 -14.62
C GLN A 106 -16.41 69.81 -15.32
N ASN A 107 -15.22 69.30 -15.64
CA ASN A 107 -15.04 68.07 -16.39
C ASN A 107 -14.17 67.08 -15.62
N ALA A 108 -14.57 65.82 -15.57
CA ALA A 108 -13.75 64.73 -15.09
C ALA A 108 -13.70 63.58 -16.09
N LEU A 109 -12.65 62.77 -16.00
CA LEU A 109 -12.43 61.59 -16.82
C LEU A 109 -12.15 60.42 -15.91
N SER A 110 -12.90 59.34 -16.09
CA SER A 110 -12.76 58.11 -15.35
C SER A 110 -12.18 57.02 -16.23
N LEU A 111 -10.99 56.55 -15.87
CA LEU A 111 -10.22 55.57 -16.63
C LEU A 111 -10.14 54.26 -15.84
N PRO A 112 -10.65 53.13 -16.39
CA PRO A 112 -10.61 51.85 -15.70
C PRO A 112 -9.19 51.30 -15.65
N LEU A 113 -8.85 50.62 -14.55
CA LEU A 113 -7.56 49.97 -14.34
C LEU A 113 -7.75 48.46 -14.15
N ASP A 114 -7.02 47.66 -14.93
CA ASP A 114 -7.01 46.20 -14.78
C ASP A 114 -6.03 45.76 -13.69
N VAL A 115 -6.16 46.28 -12.46
CA VAL A 115 -5.28 45.92 -11.33
C VAL A 115 -6.04 45.27 -10.17
N ALA A 116 -7.30 45.63 -10.00
CA ALA A 116 -8.25 45.06 -9.06
C ALA A 116 -9.66 45.30 -9.62
N PRO A 117 -10.67 44.48 -9.25
CA PRO A 117 -12.04 44.71 -9.68
C PRO A 117 -12.52 46.09 -9.24
N GLY A 118 -13.00 46.91 -10.19
CA GLY A 118 -13.46 48.27 -9.92
C GLY A 118 -12.36 49.32 -9.69
N ALA A 119 -11.09 49.00 -9.94
CA ALA A 119 -10.01 49.99 -9.85
C ALA A 119 -10.08 51.02 -10.98
N ARG A 120 -9.88 52.30 -10.65
CA ARG A 120 -9.99 53.41 -11.62
C ARG A 120 -9.06 54.57 -11.27
N LEU A 121 -8.61 55.28 -12.29
CA LEU A 121 -7.99 56.60 -12.17
C LEU A 121 -9.00 57.67 -12.58
N LEU A 122 -9.25 58.61 -11.68
CA LEU A 122 -10.10 59.78 -11.93
C LEU A 122 -9.21 61.00 -12.14
N LEU A 123 -9.43 61.74 -13.22
CA LEU A 123 -8.73 63.00 -13.51
C LEU A 123 -9.77 64.10 -13.71
N ALA A 124 -9.65 65.22 -12.99
CA ALA A 124 -10.59 66.33 -13.10
C ALA A 124 -9.88 67.61 -13.56
N ARG A 125 -10.47 68.34 -14.52
CA ARG A 125 -9.95 69.62 -15.03
C ARG A 125 -11.06 70.52 -15.59
N ASP A 126 -10.77 71.81 -15.78
CA ASP A 126 -11.76 72.77 -16.27
C ASP A 126 -12.05 72.64 -17.78
N VAL A 127 -11.13 72.06 -18.56
CA VAL A 127 -11.23 71.89 -20.01
C VAL A 127 -11.72 70.48 -20.38
N GLN A 128 -12.56 70.35 -21.41
CA GLN A 128 -13.02 69.05 -21.89
C GLN A 128 -11.87 68.14 -22.35
N PHE A 129 -11.99 66.82 -22.12
CA PHE A 129 -11.00 65.83 -22.54
C PHE A 129 -11.18 65.46 -24.01
N SER A 130 -10.18 65.73 -24.84
CA SER A 130 -10.18 65.33 -26.26
C SER A 130 -9.88 63.85 -26.43
N GLU A 131 -10.28 63.24 -27.55
CA GLU A 131 -9.94 61.85 -27.86
C GLU A 131 -8.42 61.60 -27.91
N ALA A 132 -7.65 62.59 -28.38
CA ALA A 132 -6.20 62.55 -28.39
C ALA A 132 -5.60 62.52 -26.97
N ASP A 133 -6.22 63.21 -26.01
CA ASP A 133 -5.78 63.18 -24.61
C ASP A 133 -6.08 61.83 -23.96
N GLN A 134 -7.25 61.26 -24.25
CA GLN A 134 -7.63 59.93 -23.79
C GLN A 134 -6.66 58.87 -24.33
N ALA A 135 -6.27 58.95 -25.60
CA ALA A 135 -5.31 58.02 -26.19
C ALA A 135 -3.93 58.06 -25.51
N LYS A 136 -3.41 59.27 -25.19
CA LYS A 136 -2.14 59.43 -24.46
C LYS A 136 -2.22 58.83 -23.06
N LEU A 137 -3.30 59.13 -22.34
CA LEU A 137 -3.52 58.61 -20.98
C LEU A 137 -3.64 57.09 -20.99
N MET A 138 -4.34 56.51 -21.97
CA MET A 138 -4.46 55.06 -22.07
C MET A 138 -3.13 54.38 -22.33
N ALA A 139 -2.30 54.95 -23.22
CA ALA A 139 -0.95 54.43 -23.47
C ALA A 139 -0.08 54.46 -22.20
N TRP A 140 -0.17 55.54 -21.43
CA TRP A 140 0.52 55.64 -20.13
C TRP A 140 -0.01 54.62 -19.11
N LEU A 141 -1.33 54.50 -18.96
CA LEU A 141 -1.96 53.56 -18.02
C LEU A 141 -1.58 52.11 -18.31
N GLN A 142 -1.48 51.70 -19.58
CA GLN A 142 -1.03 50.35 -19.94
C GLN A 142 0.39 50.05 -19.45
N VAL A 143 1.31 51.02 -19.59
CA VAL A 143 2.69 50.89 -19.08
C VAL A 143 2.70 50.79 -17.55
N TRP A 144 1.91 51.63 -16.89
CA TRP A 144 1.78 51.64 -15.44
C TRP A 144 1.18 50.34 -14.89
N GLN A 145 0.09 49.84 -15.49
CA GLN A 145 -0.58 48.59 -15.10
C GLN A 145 0.37 47.38 -15.20
N HIS A 146 1.19 47.35 -16.25
CA HIS A 146 2.21 46.31 -16.40
C HIS A 146 3.22 46.33 -15.25
N ALA A 147 3.71 47.53 -14.87
CA ALA A 147 4.63 47.68 -13.74
C ALA A 147 3.96 47.31 -12.40
N TRP A 148 2.70 47.69 -12.18
CA TRP A 148 1.91 47.29 -11.01
C TRP A 148 1.82 45.76 -10.88
N HIS A 149 1.48 45.06 -11.97
CA HIS A 149 1.35 43.60 -11.97
C HIS A 149 2.67 42.89 -11.68
N ALA A 150 3.77 43.40 -12.23
CA ALA A 150 5.11 42.85 -11.99
C ALA A 150 5.49 42.97 -10.51
N LEU A 151 5.30 44.15 -9.92
CA LEU A 151 5.63 44.41 -8.51
C LEU A 151 4.69 43.64 -7.55
N ALA A 152 3.39 43.60 -7.85
CA ALA A 152 2.41 42.87 -7.06
C ALA A 152 2.65 41.35 -7.06
N ARG A 153 3.16 40.78 -8.18
CA ARG A 153 3.56 39.36 -8.24
C ARG A 153 4.78 39.07 -7.36
N GLN A 154 5.76 39.98 -7.35
CA GLN A 154 6.98 39.84 -6.55
C GLN A 154 6.71 39.92 -5.04
N GLN A 155 5.68 40.68 -4.63
CA GLN A 155 5.25 40.80 -3.23
C GLN A 155 4.32 39.67 -2.74
N ARG A 156 3.89 38.74 -3.61
CA ARG A 156 3.14 37.55 -3.16
C ARG A 156 4.07 36.66 -2.32
N PRO A 157 3.73 36.32 -1.07
CA PRO A 157 4.61 35.53 -0.24
C PRO A 157 4.81 34.16 -0.87
N ALA A 158 6.06 33.83 -1.22
CA ALA A 158 6.44 32.50 -1.68
C ALA A 158 6.02 31.45 -0.64
N LEU A 159 5.56 30.28 -1.10
CA LEU A 159 5.16 29.14 -0.26
C LEU A 159 6.14 28.86 0.90
N GLY A 160 7.45 29.07 0.69
CA GLY A 160 8.48 28.93 1.72
C GLY A 160 8.41 29.94 2.87
N GLN A 161 7.93 31.18 2.66
CA GLN A 161 7.76 32.16 3.72
C GLN A 161 6.51 31.89 4.58
N ARG A 162 5.46 31.27 4.02
CA ARG A 162 4.31 30.76 4.80
C ARG A 162 4.73 29.65 5.77
N LEU A 163 5.59 28.72 5.36
CA LEU A 163 6.18 27.72 6.27
C LEU A 163 7.05 28.36 7.36
N ARG A 164 7.83 29.40 7.03
CA ARG A 164 8.70 30.08 8.00
C ARG A 164 7.90 30.91 9.02
N ASN A 165 6.79 31.51 8.60
CA ASN A 165 5.88 32.22 9.50
C ASN A 165 5.06 31.24 10.36
N TRP A 166 4.71 30.06 9.84
CA TRP A 166 4.12 28.98 10.63
C TRP A 166 5.07 28.52 11.76
N ARG A 167 6.37 28.38 11.45
CA ARG A 167 7.43 28.12 12.45
C ARG A 167 7.62 29.25 13.45
N ARG A 168 7.56 30.52 13.05
CA ARG A 168 7.66 31.67 13.98
C ARG A 168 6.43 31.82 14.88
N GLN A 169 5.23 31.49 14.39
CA GLN A 169 4.02 31.44 15.21
C GLN A 169 4.09 30.36 16.30
N TRP A 170 4.85 29.28 16.10
CA TRP A 170 5.11 28.27 17.13
C TRP A 170 6.02 28.80 18.26
N HIS A 171 6.97 29.70 17.94
CA HIS A 171 7.91 30.24 18.92
C HIS A 171 7.44 31.51 19.65
N LEU A 172 6.47 32.26 19.11
CA LEU A 172 5.91 33.47 19.75
C LEU A 172 4.61 33.20 20.55
N ALA A 173 4.27 31.93 20.80
CA ALA A 173 3.09 31.52 21.57
C ALA A 173 3.31 31.53 23.10
N GLY A 174 4.12 32.45 23.61
CA GLY A 174 4.44 32.58 25.04
C GLY A 174 3.29 33.12 25.92
N GLN A 175 2.21 33.65 25.33
CA GLN A 175 1.14 34.35 26.08
C GLN A 175 -0.29 33.80 25.88
N LYS A 176 -0.49 32.69 25.16
CA LYS A 176 -1.84 32.05 25.03
C LYS A 176 -1.96 30.76 25.86
N PRO A 177 -3.08 30.54 26.57
CA PRO A 177 -3.31 29.33 27.36
C PRO A 177 -3.24 28.07 26.49
N TRP A 178 -2.66 27.01 27.05
CA TRP A 178 -2.26 25.80 26.33
C TRP A 178 -3.38 25.16 25.49
N TYR A 179 -4.63 25.17 25.97
CA TYR A 179 -5.80 24.60 25.28
C TYR A 179 -6.28 25.38 24.03
N LYS A 180 -5.85 26.65 23.84
CA LYS A 180 -6.14 27.45 22.63
C LYS A 180 -5.04 27.35 21.56
N ARG A 181 -4.01 26.55 21.79
CA ARG A 181 -2.91 26.35 20.83
C ARG A 181 -3.34 25.27 19.83
N PRO A 182 -3.37 25.55 18.51
CA PRO A 182 -3.77 24.56 17.51
C PRO A 182 -2.85 23.32 17.52
N GLY A 183 -1.59 23.47 17.94
CA GLY A 183 -0.66 22.36 18.12
C GLY A 183 -1.05 21.38 19.22
N VAL A 184 -1.75 21.82 20.28
CA VAL A 184 -2.21 20.91 21.35
C VAL A 184 -3.36 20.04 20.87
N TRP A 185 -4.29 20.59 20.08
CA TRP A 185 -5.36 19.80 19.46
C TRP A 185 -4.82 18.83 18.40
N LEU A 186 -3.83 19.24 17.61
CA LEU A 186 -3.14 18.34 16.66
C LEU A 186 -2.42 17.20 17.40
N MET A 187 -1.75 17.51 18.50
CA MET A 187 -1.08 16.52 19.34
C MET A 187 -2.08 15.59 20.03
N ALA A 188 -3.20 16.12 20.53
CA ALA A 188 -4.28 15.33 21.12
C ALA A 188 -4.96 14.42 20.09
N LEU A 189 -5.15 14.89 18.86
CA LEU A 189 -5.65 14.09 17.74
C LEU A 189 -4.69 12.97 17.38
N LEU A 190 -3.38 13.28 17.24
CA LEU A 190 -2.34 12.28 17.01
C LEU A 190 -2.28 11.25 18.13
N LEU A 191 -2.34 11.69 19.39
CA LEU A 191 -2.36 10.82 20.56
C LEU A 191 -3.61 9.93 20.55
N GLY A 192 -4.79 10.49 20.25
CA GLY A 192 -6.02 9.72 20.10
C GLY A 192 -5.94 8.67 18.99
N LEU A 193 -5.31 9.00 17.85
CA LEU A 193 -5.12 8.06 16.75
C LEU A 193 -4.20 6.90 17.13
N VAL A 194 -3.16 7.16 17.93
CA VAL A 194 -2.22 6.15 18.44
C VAL A 194 -2.93 5.11 19.32
N PHE A 195 -3.98 5.50 20.06
CA PHE A 195 -4.79 4.61 20.91
C PHE A 195 -5.96 3.94 20.18
N LEU A 196 -6.13 4.15 18.88
CA LEU A 196 -7.20 3.50 18.12
C LEU A 196 -6.96 1.97 18.08
N PRO A 197 -7.93 1.13 18.49
CA PRO A 197 -7.78 -0.32 18.46
C PRO A 197 -7.82 -0.83 17.01
N VAL A 198 -6.79 -1.56 16.61
CA VAL A 198 -6.64 -2.17 15.28
C VAL A 198 -6.30 -3.65 15.44
N ARG A 199 -6.85 -4.51 14.58
CA ARG A 199 -6.47 -5.94 14.57
C ARG A 199 -5.07 -6.13 14.02
N MET A 200 -4.25 -6.89 14.75
CA MET A 200 -2.98 -7.35 14.22
C MET A 200 -3.23 -8.27 13.03
N THR A 201 -2.65 -7.96 11.87
CA THR A 201 -2.65 -8.88 10.73
C THR A 201 -1.23 -9.16 10.29
N VAL A 202 -0.95 -10.42 9.97
CA VAL A 202 0.31 -10.83 9.38
C VAL A 202 0.07 -11.52 8.05
N LEU A 203 0.95 -11.26 7.09
CA LEU A 203 0.96 -11.90 5.79
C LEU A 203 2.07 -12.96 5.77
N ALA A 204 1.71 -14.15 5.30
CA ALA A 204 2.61 -15.28 5.20
C ALA A 204 2.37 -15.99 3.86
N PRO A 205 3.41 -16.50 3.17
CA PRO A 205 3.20 -17.41 2.06
C PRO A 205 2.49 -18.67 2.56
N GLY A 206 1.47 -19.12 1.84
CA GLY A 206 0.66 -20.27 2.22
C GLY A 206 0.29 -21.14 1.02
N GLU A 207 -0.13 -22.36 1.31
CA GLU A 207 -0.51 -23.35 0.32
C GLU A 207 -1.60 -24.29 0.87
N LEU A 208 -2.37 -24.88 -0.04
CA LEU A 208 -3.33 -25.93 0.31
C LEU A 208 -2.61 -27.26 0.43
N VAL A 209 -2.67 -27.88 1.60
CA VAL A 209 -2.08 -29.19 1.89
C VAL A 209 -3.16 -30.17 2.31
N PRO A 210 -2.93 -31.48 2.21
CA PRO A 210 -3.85 -32.45 2.80
C PRO A 210 -3.81 -32.34 4.33
N ALA A 211 -4.98 -32.40 4.96
CA ALA A 211 -5.09 -32.37 6.42
C ALA A 211 -4.42 -33.61 7.05
N GLN A 212 -4.83 -34.80 6.58
CA GLN A 212 -4.39 -36.09 7.12
C GLN A 212 -3.93 -37.03 6.00
N PRO A 213 -2.73 -36.82 5.42
CA PRO A 213 -2.19 -37.73 4.43
C PRO A 213 -1.73 -39.05 5.08
N VAL A 214 -2.12 -40.17 4.48
CA VAL A 214 -1.61 -41.50 4.85
C VAL A 214 -0.26 -41.68 4.18
N VAL A 215 0.79 -41.85 4.97
CA VAL A 215 2.15 -42.07 4.47
C VAL A 215 2.35 -43.56 4.16
N VAL A 216 2.67 -43.87 2.90
CA VAL A 216 3.02 -45.24 2.48
C VAL A 216 4.53 -45.38 2.54
N ARG A 217 4.99 -46.32 3.38
CA ARG A 217 6.40 -46.58 3.66
C ARG A 217 6.82 -47.93 3.10
N ALA A 218 8.11 -48.11 2.85
CA ALA A 218 8.70 -49.39 2.47
C ALA A 218 8.51 -50.44 3.60
N PRO A 219 7.80 -51.56 3.33
CA PRO A 219 7.60 -52.61 4.34
C PRO A 219 8.82 -53.55 4.47
N ILE A 220 9.68 -53.59 3.45
CA ILE A 220 10.90 -54.40 3.37
C ILE A 220 12.02 -53.56 2.77
N GLU A 221 13.26 -54.01 2.97
CA GLU A 221 14.42 -53.49 2.26
C GLU A 221 14.49 -54.13 0.86
N GLY A 222 14.79 -53.31 -0.15
CA GLY A 222 14.92 -53.81 -1.52
C GLY A 222 14.99 -52.69 -2.55
N VAL A 223 15.00 -53.06 -3.82
CA VAL A 223 14.97 -52.15 -4.95
C VAL A 223 13.55 -52.07 -5.50
N ILE A 224 13.04 -50.87 -5.76
CA ILE A 224 11.73 -50.70 -6.38
C ILE A 224 11.84 -51.06 -7.87
N ALA A 225 11.07 -52.06 -8.31
CA ALA A 225 11.07 -52.51 -9.69
C ALA A 225 10.17 -51.63 -10.56
N ARG A 226 8.92 -51.40 -10.14
CA ARG A 226 7.92 -50.66 -10.93
C ARG A 226 6.90 -49.94 -10.07
N PHE A 227 6.33 -48.87 -10.65
CA PHE A 227 5.15 -48.18 -10.13
C PHE A 227 3.94 -48.49 -11.01
N HIS A 228 2.80 -48.72 -10.37
CA HIS A 228 1.51 -48.96 -11.02
C HIS A 228 0.58 -47.73 -10.95
N VAL A 229 1.04 -46.66 -10.30
CA VAL A 229 0.27 -45.42 -10.11
C VAL A 229 1.04 -44.20 -10.60
N GLN A 230 0.31 -43.19 -11.06
CA GLN A 230 0.83 -41.91 -11.51
C GLN A 230 0.63 -40.82 -10.44
N PRO A 231 1.45 -39.75 -10.45
CA PRO A 231 1.23 -38.57 -9.61
C PRO A 231 -0.18 -38.01 -9.80
N ASN A 232 -0.83 -37.62 -8.70
CA ASN A 232 -2.20 -37.09 -8.65
C ASN A 232 -3.29 -38.05 -9.12
N GLN A 233 -2.98 -39.35 -9.32
CA GLN A 233 -3.99 -40.36 -9.64
C GLN A 233 -4.84 -40.68 -8.42
N THR A 234 -6.15 -40.87 -8.63
CA THR A 234 -7.05 -41.38 -7.60
C THR A 234 -6.99 -42.90 -7.55
N VAL A 235 -6.75 -43.45 -6.36
CA VAL A 235 -6.64 -44.89 -6.08
C VAL A 235 -7.75 -45.36 -5.14
N ARG A 236 -8.09 -46.64 -5.23
CA ARG A 236 -9.01 -47.32 -4.30
C ARG A 236 -8.23 -48.07 -3.22
N SER A 237 -8.88 -48.38 -2.10
CA SER A 237 -8.29 -49.25 -1.08
C SER A 237 -7.97 -50.62 -1.70
N GLY A 238 -6.79 -51.16 -1.39
CA GLY A 238 -6.28 -52.42 -1.93
C GLY A 238 -5.66 -52.34 -3.33
N GLN A 239 -5.66 -51.17 -3.99
CA GLN A 239 -5.03 -51.02 -5.29
C GLN A 239 -3.51 -51.07 -5.18
N LEU A 240 -2.85 -51.86 -6.04
CA LEU A 240 -1.40 -51.95 -6.11
C LEU A 240 -0.77 -50.60 -6.48
N LEU A 241 0.23 -50.18 -5.71
CA LEU A 241 0.93 -48.90 -5.87
C LEU A 241 2.27 -49.08 -6.56
N PHE A 242 3.11 -49.93 -5.99
CA PHE A 242 4.45 -50.23 -6.49
C PHE A 242 4.87 -51.63 -6.03
N GLU A 243 5.84 -52.18 -6.75
CA GLU A 243 6.41 -53.51 -6.50
C GLU A 243 7.93 -53.42 -6.36
N PHE A 244 8.48 -54.23 -5.45
CA PHE A 244 9.92 -54.44 -5.33
C PHE A 244 10.40 -55.49 -6.34
N ASP A 245 11.71 -55.54 -6.60
CA ASP A 245 12.31 -56.65 -7.35
C ASP A 245 12.15 -57.97 -6.58
N GLU A 246 11.28 -58.83 -7.11
CA GLU A 246 10.92 -60.10 -6.47
C GLU A 246 11.88 -61.24 -6.79
N ALA A 247 12.76 -61.12 -7.80
CA ALA A 247 13.48 -62.26 -8.38
C ALA A 247 14.32 -63.03 -7.33
N LEU A 248 14.99 -62.29 -6.45
CA LEU A 248 15.80 -62.86 -5.37
C LEU A 248 14.93 -63.52 -4.30
N LEU A 249 13.81 -62.89 -3.90
CA LEU A 249 12.91 -63.42 -2.89
C LEU A 249 12.15 -64.65 -3.38
N GLN A 250 11.67 -64.65 -4.63
CA GLN A 250 11.03 -65.81 -5.24
C GLN A 250 11.98 -67.01 -5.27
N SER A 251 13.24 -66.80 -5.65
CA SER A 251 14.26 -67.86 -5.64
C SER A 251 14.51 -68.41 -4.24
N ARG A 252 14.58 -67.55 -3.22
CA ARG A 252 14.74 -67.97 -1.80
C ARG A 252 13.53 -68.74 -1.29
N VAL A 253 12.31 -68.31 -1.63
CA VAL A 253 11.07 -69.04 -1.29
C VAL A 253 11.07 -70.43 -1.92
N ALA A 254 11.45 -70.57 -3.19
CA ALA A 254 11.54 -71.86 -3.86
C ALA A 254 12.56 -72.80 -3.21
N VAL A 255 13.74 -72.29 -2.85
CA VAL A 255 14.77 -73.07 -2.12
C VAL A 255 14.27 -73.51 -0.75
N ALA A 256 13.64 -72.62 0.02
CA ALA A 256 13.08 -72.95 1.33
C ALA A 256 11.94 -73.98 1.24
N GLN A 257 11.11 -73.89 0.20
CA GLN A 257 10.07 -74.89 -0.06
C GLN A 257 10.68 -76.27 -0.31
N GLN A 258 11.65 -76.38 -1.22
CA GLN A 258 12.32 -77.66 -1.54
C GLN A 258 13.01 -78.25 -0.30
N THR A 259 13.58 -77.37 0.51
CA THR A 259 14.25 -77.74 1.75
C THR A 259 13.27 -78.30 2.79
N LEU A 260 12.09 -77.70 2.92
CA LEU A 260 11.00 -78.21 3.75
C LEU A 260 10.49 -79.57 3.25
N GLU A 261 10.30 -79.72 1.94
CA GLU A 261 9.87 -81.00 1.33
C GLU A 261 10.90 -82.12 1.57
N THR A 262 12.19 -81.80 1.51
CA THR A 262 13.28 -82.74 1.83
C THR A 262 13.24 -83.16 3.30
N ALA A 263 13.06 -82.21 4.22
CA ALA A 263 12.93 -82.51 5.65
C ALA A 263 11.69 -83.39 5.95
N GLN A 264 10.58 -83.15 5.24
CA GLN A 264 9.37 -83.99 5.34
C GLN A 264 9.58 -85.39 4.78
N ALA A 265 10.32 -85.53 3.68
CA ALA A 265 10.71 -86.85 3.15
C ALA A 265 11.58 -87.61 4.15
N GLN A 266 12.59 -86.95 4.74
CA GLN A 266 13.45 -87.54 5.76
C GLN A 266 12.65 -87.99 6.98
N PHE A 267 11.72 -87.16 7.47
CA PHE A 267 10.84 -87.53 8.57
C PHE A 267 10.02 -88.78 8.28
N ARG A 268 9.45 -88.91 7.08
CA ARG A 268 8.71 -90.12 6.68
C ARG A 268 9.59 -91.36 6.70
N GLN A 269 10.83 -91.25 6.23
CA GLN A 269 11.81 -92.33 6.26
C GLN A 269 12.21 -92.70 7.70
N THR A 270 12.60 -91.73 8.53
CA THR A 270 12.98 -91.96 9.93
C THR A 270 11.81 -92.50 10.75
N HIS A 271 10.58 -92.03 10.49
CA HIS A 271 9.38 -92.54 11.14
C HIS A 271 9.17 -94.03 10.83
N GLN A 272 9.39 -94.47 9.59
CA GLN A 272 9.31 -95.89 9.23
C GLN A 272 10.38 -96.70 9.97
N LEU A 273 11.63 -96.25 10.00
CA LEU A 273 12.73 -96.93 10.72
C LEU A 273 12.52 -96.98 12.24
N ALA A 274 11.88 -95.97 12.82
CA ALA A 274 11.58 -95.91 14.26
C ALA A 274 10.48 -96.88 14.72
N LEU A 275 9.72 -97.46 13.78
CA LEU A 275 8.79 -98.57 14.07
C LEU A 275 9.57 -99.87 14.34
N ASP A 276 10.69 -100.08 13.64
CA ASP A 276 11.48 -101.31 13.70
C ASP A 276 12.60 -101.24 14.76
N ASP A 277 13.24 -100.08 14.96
CA ASP A 277 14.36 -99.92 15.90
C ASP A 277 14.19 -98.69 16.81
N ALA A 278 14.29 -98.93 18.13
CA ALA A 278 14.14 -97.93 19.17
C ALA A 278 15.18 -96.80 19.12
N LYS A 279 16.35 -97.02 18.49
CA LYS A 279 17.39 -96.01 18.29
C LYS A 279 16.88 -94.80 17.50
N TYR A 280 16.03 -95.03 16.48
CA TYR A 280 15.51 -93.97 15.62
C TYR A 280 14.39 -93.15 16.27
N LYS A 281 13.86 -93.56 17.43
CA LYS A 281 12.84 -92.77 18.17
C LYS A 281 13.39 -91.44 18.68
N ALA A 282 14.65 -91.41 19.11
CA ALA A 282 15.31 -90.16 19.52
C ALA A 282 15.60 -89.25 18.32
N GLU A 283 16.00 -89.84 17.18
CA GLU A 283 16.26 -89.12 15.93
C GLU A 283 14.97 -88.52 15.35
N LEU A 284 13.83 -89.21 15.48
CA LEU A 284 12.53 -88.73 15.02
C LEU A 284 12.14 -87.39 15.64
N ALA A 285 12.41 -87.19 16.93
CA ALA A 285 12.15 -85.91 17.61
C ALA A 285 13.02 -84.77 17.05
N ALA A 286 14.29 -85.05 16.73
CA ALA A 286 15.18 -84.07 16.11
C ALA A 286 14.74 -83.69 14.69
N VAL A 287 14.34 -84.67 13.87
CA VAL A 287 13.83 -84.42 12.52
C VAL A 287 12.49 -83.67 12.54
N ALA A 288 11.62 -83.95 13.51
CA ALA A 288 10.39 -83.18 13.72
C ALA A 288 10.69 -81.69 14.04
N GLY A 289 11.70 -81.43 14.88
CA GLY A 289 12.18 -80.06 15.15
C GLY A 289 12.69 -79.36 13.88
N ALA A 290 13.46 -80.07 13.05
CA ALA A 290 13.96 -79.54 11.79
C ALA A 290 12.83 -79.19 10.81
N ILE A 291 11.76 -79.99 10.72
CA ILE A 291 10.58 -79.63 9.91
C ILE A 291 9.98 -78.30 10.38
N GLN A 292 9.81 -78.14 11.69
CA GLN A 292 9.19 -76.93 12.24
C GLN A 292 10.06 -75.69 11.99
N GLU A 293 11.38 -75.83 12.06
CA GLU A 293 12.35 -74.79 11.70
C GLU A 293 12.20 -74.40 10.21
N ARG A 294 12.32 -75.37 9.29
CA ARG A 294 12.23 -75.09 7.83
C ARG A 294 10.86 -74.57 7.42
N ARG A 295 9.79 -75.01 8.09
CA ARG A 295 8.44 -74.47 7.87
C ARG A 295 8.35 -73.00 8.26
N SER A 296 8.93 -72.64 9.40
CA SER A 296 8.96 -71.25 9.88
C SER A 296 9.77 -70.36 8.93
N GLU A 297 10.89 -70.86 8.42
CA GLU A 297 11.70 -70.17 7.41
C GLU A 297 10.95 -69.96 6.08
N PHE A 298 10.26 -70.99 5.58
CA PHE A 298 9.43 -70.88 4.37
C PHE A 298 8.31 -69.86 4.53
N GLU A 299 7.54 -69.92 5.63
CA GLU A 299 6.46 -68.97 5.89
C GLU A 299 6.97 -67.53 6.09
N PHE A 300 8.15 -67.36 6.70
CA PHE A 300 8.81 -66.06 6.82
C PHE A 300 9.16 -65.47 5.45
N LEU A 301 9.84 -66.23 4.59
CA LEU A 301 10.22 -65.80 3.24
C LEU A 301 8.98 -65.55 2.36
N LYS A 302 7.95 -66.37 2.50
CA LYS A 302 6.67 -66.20 1.81
C LYS A 302 5.97 -64.90 2.24
N SER A 303 5.97 -64.58 3.53
CA SER A 303 5.47 -63.30 4.04
C SER A 303 6.30 -62.12 3.53
N GLN A 304 7.63 -62.25 3.44
CA GLN A 304 8.47 -61.21 2.84
C GLN A 304 8.15 -61.00 1.35
N LEU A 305 7.95 -62.09 0.60
CA LEU A 305 7.52 -62.02 -0.80
C LEU A 305 6.16 -61.35 -0.92
N GLN A 306 5.18 -61.62 -0.06
CA GLN A 306 3.89 -60.90 -0.11
C GLN A 306 4.02 -59.39 0.15
N ARG A 307 5.05 -58.98 0.91
CA ARG A 307 5.32 -57.56 1.20
C ARG A 307 6.10 -56.85 0.07
N THR A 308 6.51 -57.54 -0.99
CA THR A 308 7.08 -56.88 -2.19
C THR A 308 6.02 -56.10 -2.95
N GLN A 309 4.74 -56.45 -2.82
CA GLN A 309 3.64 -55.78 -3.50
C GLN A 309 2.95 -54.84 -2.52
N VAL A 310 3.19 -53.54 -2.68
CA VAL A 310 2.64 -52.53 -1.77
C VAL A 310 1.36 -51.97 -2.33
N SER A 311 0.26 -52.17 -1.60
CA SER A 311 -1.07 -51.71 -1.97
C SER A 311 -1.56 -50.55 -1.11
N ALA A 312 -2.49 -49.76 -1.64
CA ALA A 312 -3.09 -48.61 -0.98
C ALA A 312 -3.92 -49.03 0.25
N SER A 313 -3.60 -48.50 1.44
CA SER A 313 -4.39 -48.77 2.65
C SER A 313 -5.81 -48.19 2.56
N GLY A 314 -6.02 -47.10 1.82
CA GLY A 314 -7.31 -46.43 1.68
C GLY A 314 -7.46 -45.73 0.33
N ALA A 315 -8.70 -45.34 0.01
CA ALA A 315 -8.98 -44.58 -1.19
C ALA A 315 -8.54 -43.11 -1.04
N GLY A 316 -7.98 -42.54 -2.10
CA GLY A 316 -7.49 -41.16 -2.11
C GLY A 316 -6.68 -40.84 -3.35
N MET A 317 -6.12 -39.64 -3.39
CA MET A 317 -5.21 -39.16 -4.43
C MET A 317 -3.75 -39.42 -4.02
N VAL A 318 -2.96 -39.96 -4.93
CA VAL A 318 -1.53 -40.21 -4.73
C VAL A 318 -0.75 -38.91 -4.88
N LEU A 319 -0.01 -38.56 -3.83
CA LEU A 319 0.93 -37.45 -3.77
C LEU A 319 2.35 -38.02 -3.85
N LEU A 320 2.92 -37.92 -5.03
CA LEU A 320 4.24 -38.40 -5.41
C LEU A 320 4.85 -37.37 -6.35
N ASP A 321 6.13 -37.06 -6.17
CA ASP A 321 6.81 -36.07 -7.00
C ASP A 321 7.09 -36.64 -8.41
N ASP A 322 8.02 -37.60 -8.52
CA ASP A 322 8.34 -38.28 -9.77
C ASP A 322 8.57 -39.79 -9.56
N PRO A 323 7.71 -40.68 -10.10
CA PRO A 323 7.89 -42.13 -10.01
C PRO A 323 9.21 -42.63 -10.61
N LEU A 324 9.74 -41.96 -11.64
CA LEU A 324 10.95 -42.43 -12.35
C LEU A 324 12.21 -42.36 -11.49
N THR A 325 12.26 -41.41 -10.54
CA THR A 325 13.38 -41.27 -9.60
C THR A 325 13.48 -42.43 -8.59
N TRP A 326 12.40 -43.19 -8.43
CA TRP A 326 12.31 -44.30 -7.48
C TRP A 326 12.56 -45.66 -8.13
N VAL A 327 12.25 -45.82 -9.42
CA VAL A 327 12.48 -47.07 -10.15
C VAL A 327 13.99 -47.36 -10.19
N GLY A 328 14.40 -48.53 -9.68
CA GLY A 328 15.80 -48.91 -9.55
C GLY A 328 16.51 -48.35 -8.31
N LYS A 329 15.84 -47.53 -7.50
CA LYS A 329 16.42 -47.00 -6.25
C LYS A 329 16.34 -48.04 -5.13
N PRO A 330 17.45 -48.33 -4.41
CA PRO A 330 17.39 -49.11 -3.18
C PRO A 330 16.74 -48.29 -2.06
N VAL A 331 15.83 -48.90 -1.31
CA VAL A 331 15.12 -48.27 -0.18
C VAL A 331 15.20 -49.13 1.08
N ALA A 332 15.23 -48.47 2.23
CA ALA A 332 15.27 -49.12 3.54
C ALA A 332 13.87 -49.27 4.15
N VAL A 333 13.71 -50.22 5.07
CA VAL A 333 12.46 -50.40 5.82
C VAL A 333 12.06 -49.10 6.51
N GLY A 334 10.81 -48.67 6.31
CA GLY A 334 10.27 -47.45 6.90
C GLY A 334 10.53 -46.17 6.10
N GLU A 335 11.32 -46.21 5.02
CA GLU A 335 11.49 -45.06 4.12
C GLU A 335 10.12 -44.64 3.54
N GLN A 336 9.83 -43.34 3.60
CA GLN A 336 8.60 -42.78 3.05
C GLN A 336 8.72 -42.64 1.54
N ILE A 337 7.86 -43.37 0.81
CA ILE A 337 7.90 -43.39 -0.67
C ILE A 337 6.86 -42.43 -1.22
N LEU A 338 5.60 -42.58 -0.82
CA LEU A 338 4.50 -41.74 -1.30
C LEU A 338 3.48 -41.45 -0.22
N ARG A 339 2.56 -40.51 -0.49
CA ARG A 339 1.45 -40.18 0.41
C ARG A 339 0.13 -40.34 -0.31
N ILE A 340 -0.91 -40.75 0.40
CA ILE A 340 -2.29 -40.83 -0.12
C ILE A 340 -3.14 -39.85 0.68
N ALA A 341 -3.82 -38.95 -0.01
CA ALA A 341 -4.63 -37.90 0.59
C ALA A 341 -6.08 -37.95 0.08
N ARG A 342 -7.06 -37.67 0.94
CA ARG A 342 -8.45 -37.52 0.47
C ARG A 342 -8.62 -36.14 -0.16
N PRO A 343 -9.18 -36.02 -1.38
CA PRO A 343 -9.34 -34.72 -2.05
C PRO A 343 -10.21 -33.72 -1.29
N SER A 344 -11.15 -34.19 -0.46
CA SER A 344 -12.03 -33.34 0.34
C SER A 344 -11.42 -32.87 1.66
N ASP A 345 -10.30 -33.47 2.09
CA ASP A 345 -9.70 -33.24 3.40
C ASP A 345 -8.44 -32.38 3.27
N ILE A 346 -8.68 -31.09 3.07
CA ILE A 346 -7.66 -30.06 2.80
C ILE A 346 -7.54 -29.15 4.02
N GLU A 347 -6.33 -28.68 4.27
CA GLU A 347 -6.00 -27.64 5.24
C GLU A 347 -5.13 -26.57 4.57
N VAL A 348 -5.12 -25.37 5.14
CA VAL A 348 -4.16 -24.33 4.75
C VAL A 348 -2.91 -24.49 5.59
N GLN A 349 -1.75 -24.61 4.94
CA GLN A 349 -0.46 -24.49 5.59
C GLN A 349 0.17 -23.16 5.22
N ALA A 350 0.58 -22.37 6.22
CA ALA A 350 1.24 -21.09 5.99
C ALA A 350 2.57 -21.03 6.75
N TRP A 351 3.49 -20.23 6.22
CA TRP A 351 4.85 -20.10 6.73
C TRP A 351 5.07 -18.68 7.27
N LEU A 352 5.04 -18.52 8.57
CA LEU A 352 5.19 -17.23 9.26
C LEU A 352 6.67 -16.86 9.39
N PRO A 353 7.14 -15.75 8.79
CA PRO A 353 8.52 -15.29 8.97
C PRO A 353 8.84 -14.94 10.42
N LEU A 354 10.12 -15.13 10.82
CA LEU A 354 10.60 -14.80 12.18
C LEU A 354 10.35 -13.32 12.56
N ASP A 355 10.46 -12.40 11.60
CA ASP A 355 10.36 -10.96 11.84
C ASP A 355 8.93 -10.48 12.10
N ASP A 356 7.94 -11.29 11.72
CA ASP A 356 6.51 -10.97 11.87
C ASP A 356 5.83 -11.92 12.88
N VAL A 357 6.59 -12.49 13.83
CA VAL A 357 6.04 -13.28 14.93
C VAL A 357 5.14 -12.41 15.80
N VAL A 358 3.87 -12.75 15.81
CA VAL A 358 2.84 -12.16 16.66
C VAL A 358 2.21 -13.30 17.45
N GLN A 359 1.69 -13.00 18.64
CA GLN A 359 0.85 -13.95 19.37
C GLN A 359 -0.41 -14.22 18.54
N LEU A 360 -0.49 -15.43 18.01
CA LEU A 360 -1.61 -15.92 17.20
C LEU A 360 -2.29 -17.03 18.00
N PRO A 361 -3.39 -16.73 18.70
CA PRO A 361 -4.12 -17.77 19.41
C PRO A 361 -4.74 -18.76 18.41
N VAL A 362 -4.84 -20.02 18.84
CA VAL A 362 -5.62 -21.04 18.14
C VAL A 362 -7.07 -20.55 18.05
N GLY A 363 -7.71 -20.73 16.90
CA GLY A 363 -9.02 -20.16 16.57
C GLY A 363 -8.98 -18.83 15.82
N SER A 364 -7.79 -18.27 15.59
CA SER A 364 -7.65 -17.04 14.79
C SER A 364 -8.09 -17.23 13.34
N THR A 365 -8.75 -16.20 12.78
CA THR A 365 -9.23 -16.24 11.40
C THR A 365 -8.07 -16.08 10.42
N LEU A 366 -7.93 -17.06 9.52
CA LEU A 366 -6.96 -17.09 8.43
C LEU A 366 -7.71 -16.95 7.10
N THR A 367 -7.22 -16.09 6.22
CA THR A 367 -7.74 -15.95 4.86
C THR A 367 -6.62 -16.20 3.86
N LEU A 368 -6.73 -17.24 3.04
CA LEU A 368 -5.76 -17.57 1.99
C LEU A 368 -6.23 -16.99 0.66
N PHE A 369 -5.39 -16.15 0.07
CA PHE A 369 -5.56 -15.63 -1.28
C PHE A 369 -4.70 -16.47 -2.23
N LEU A 370 -5.33 -17.34 -3.02
CA LEU A 370 -4.64 -18.20 -3.96
C LEU A 370 -4.12 -17.39 -5.16
N GLN A 371 -2.92 -17.72 -5.64
CA GLN A 371 -2.37 -17.10 -6.87
C GLN A 371 -3.20 -17.44 -8.11
N SER A 372 -3.78 -18.64 -8.14
CA SER A 372 -4.66 -19.12 -9.20
C SER A 372 -6.03 -18.41 -9.23
N SER A 373 -6.52 -17.92 -8.09
CA SER A 373 -7.80 -17.23 -7.99
C SER A 373 -7.80 -16.17 -6.88
N PRO A 374 -7.23 -14.97 -7.14
CA PRO A 374 -7.11 -13.91 -6.14
C PRO A 374 -8.46 -13.36 -5.64
N LEU A 375 -9.51 -13.49 -6.46
CA LEU A 375 -10.85 -12.96 -6.19
C LEU A 375 -11.73 -13.91 -5.35
N SER A 376 -11.32 -15.17 -5.17
CA SER A 376 -12.03 -16.15 -4.36
C SER A 376 -11.17 -16.58 -3.16
N PRO A 377 -11.15 -15.79 -2.07
CA PRO A 377 -10.37 -16.14 -0.88
C PRO A 377 -10.92 -17.38 -0.19
N VAL A 378 -10.01 -18.20 0.33
CA VAL A 378 -10.35 -19.38 1.15
C VAL A 378 -10.27 -18.98 2.61
N HIS A 379 -11.39 -19.09 3.32
CA HIS A 379 -11.48 -18.81 4.75
C HIS A 379 -11.19 -20.08 5.57
N ALA A 380 -10.29 -19.94 6.54
CA ALA A 380 -9.84 -21.01 7.41
C ALA A 380 -9.66 -20.49 8.85
N GLU A 381 -9.57 -21.41 9.80
CA GLU A 381 -9.38 -21.14 11.22
C GLU A 381 -8.09 -21.81 11.69
N LEU A 382 -7.24 -21.05 12.38
CA LEU A 382 -5.93 -21.54 12.84
C LEU A 382 -6.11 -22.66 13.87
N THR A 383 -5.60 -23.85 13.56
CA THR A 383 -5.66 -25.02 14.45
C THR A 383 -4.34 -25.23 15.18
N TYR A 384 -3.22 -24.94 14.53
CA TYR A 384 -1.89 -25.24 15.05
C TYR A 384 -0.84 -24.23 14.58
N LEU A 385 0.03 -23.82 15.49
CA LEU A 385 1.23 -23.02 15.25
C LEU A 385 2.43 -23.78 15.82
N SER A 386 3.48 -23.99 15.02
CA SER A 386 4.69 -24.65 15.51
C SER A 386 5.43 -23.79 16.53
N HIS A 387 5.98 -24.42 17.57
CA HIS A 387 6.82 -23.76 18.58
C HIS A 387 8.26 -23.55 18.09
N GLU A 388 8.68 -24.32 17.09
CA GLU A 388 10.01 -24.24 16.49
C GLU A 388 9.90 -23.72 15.06
N ALA A 389 10.88 -22.89 14.68
CA ALA A 389 11.06 -22.44 13.32
C ALA A 389 11.75 -23.54 12.51
N VAL A 390 11.19 -23.85 11.33
CA VAL A 390 11.73 -24.87 10.44
C VAL A 390 12.48 -24.19 9.30
N LEU A 391 13.64 -24.76 8.93
CA LEU A 391 14.37 -24.33 7.75
C LEU A 391 13.61 -24.76 6.50
N ARG A 392 13.20 -23.78 5.69
CA ARG A 392 12.52 -24.03 4.42
C ARG A 392 13.54 -24.29 3.30
N PRO A 393 13.12 -24.90 2.19
CA PRO A 393 13.98 -25.12 1.02
C PRO A 393 14.55 -23.83 0.42
N ASP A 394 13.95 -22.67 0.73
CA ASP A 394 14.44 -21.34 0.34
C ASP A 394 15.51 -20.77 1.30
N ALA A 395 16.06 -21.61 2.19
CA ALA A 395 17.04 -21.26 3.21
C ALA A 395 16.56 -20.20 4.23
N THR A 396 15.26 -19.98 4.34
CA THR A 396 14.67 -19.09 5.36
C THR A 396 14.07 -19.89 6.52
N TYR A 397 14.12 -19.33 7.73
CA TYR A 397 13.44 -19.87 8.89
C TYR A 397 12.03 -19.30 8.99
N ALA A 398 11.05 -20.18 9.16
CA ALA A 398 9.66 -19.78 9.36
C ALA A 398 8.94 -20.72 10.32
N TYR A 399 7.96 -20.20 11.06
CA TYR A 399 7.05 -21.03 11.83
C TYR A 399 5.96 -21.60 10.94
N ARG A 400 5.63 -22.87 11.14
CA ARG A 400 4.59 -23.55 10.38
C ARG A 400 3.23 -23.36 11.07
N LEU A 401 2.31 -22.75 10.34
CA LEU A 401 0.92 -22.59 10.72
C LEU A 401 0.07 -23.62 9.96
N ARG A 402 -0.94 -24.20 10.62
CA ARG A 402 -1.98 -25.01 9.99
C ARG A 402 -3.36 -24.50 10.37
N ALA A 403 -4.23 -24.36 9.38
CA ALA A 403 -5.58 -23.89 9.56
C ALA A 403 -6.59 -24.78 8.84
N ARG A 404 -7.68 -25.09 9.52
CA ARG A 404 -8.80 -25.88 8.99
C ARG A 404 -9.71 -25.00 8.15
N LEU A 405 -10.14 -25.49 6.99
CA LEU A 405 -11.08 -24.76 6.14
C LEU A 405 -12.47 -24.68 6.80
N LEU A 406 -13.08 -23.51 6.73
CA LEU A 406 -14.45 -23.28 7.23
C LEU A 406 -15.52 -23.74 6.22
N ALA A 407 -15.19 -23.71 4.93
CA ALA A 407 -16.06 -24.14 3.84
C ALA A 407 -15.31 -25.06 2.85
N PRO A 408 -16.01 -26.00 2.20
CA PRO A 408 -15.42 -26.81 1.14
C PRO A 408 -14.95 -25.92 -0.02
N THR A 409 -13.76 -26.21 -0.55
CA THR A 409 -13.21 -25.48 -1.69
C THR A 409 -13.10 -26.37 -2.92
N PRO A 410 -13.39 -25.85 -4.13
CA PRO A 410 -13.14 -26.57 -5.37
C PRO A 410 -11.65 -26.62 -5.76
N HIS A 411 -10.79 -25.94 -5.01
CA HIS A 411 -9.35 -25.85 -5.27
C HIS A 411 -8.62 -27.12 -4.85
N SER A 412 -7.66 -27.53 -5.68
CA SER A 412 -6.85 -28.73 -5.46
C SER A 412 -5.70 -28.47 -4.48
N VAL A 413 -5.21 -29.55 -3.86
CA VAL A 413 -3.97 -29.57 -3.07
C VAL A 413 -2.80 -29.05 -3.91
N GLY A 414 -1.85 -28.37 -3.26
CA GLY A 414 -0.62 -27.86 -3.88
C GLY A 414 -0.72 -26.44 -4.43
N GLN A 415 -1.92 -25.84 -4.48
CA GLN A 415 -2.06 -24.44 -4.89
C GLN A 415 -1.47 -23.51 -3.83
N LYS A 416 -0.69 -22.52 -4.29
CA LYS A 416 0.03 -21.56 -3.46
C LYS A 416 -0.62 -20.18 -3.48
N GLY A 417 -0.36 -19.41 -2.45
CA GLY A 417 -1.01 -18.13 -2.20
C GLY A 417 -0.36 -17.34 -1.07
N THR A 418 -1.06 -16.28 -0.66
CA THR A 418 -0.70 -15.48 0.51
C THR A 418 -1.80 -15.64 1.56
N ALA A 419 -1.42 -16.14 2.73
CA ALA A 419 -2.28 -16.24 3.89
C ALA A 419 -2.20 -14.96 4.72
N ARG A 420 -3.36 -14.34 4.96
CA ARG A 420 -3.54 -13.26 5.93
C ARG A 420 -4.11 -13.84 7.21
N VAL A 421 -3.33 -13.80 8.29
CA VAL A 421 -3.76 -14.27 9.62
C VAL A 421 -4.09 -13.07 10.49
N SER A 422 -5.26 -13.08 11.11
CA SER A 422 -5.71 -12.03 12.01
C SER A 422 -5.47 -12.44 13.46
N GLY A 423 -4.56 -11.76 14.15
CA GLY A 423 -4.29 -11.93 15.57
C GLY A 423 -5.16 -11.05 16.47
N GLU A 424 -4.65 -10.79 17.67
CA GLU A 424 -5.35 -9.99 18.69
C GLU A 424 -5.46 -8.50 18.33
N TRP A 425 -6.32 -7.80 19.07
CA TRP A 425 -6.44 -6.35 18.97
C TRP A 425 -5.24 -5.66 19.63
N THR A 426 -4.66 -4.69 18.95
CA THR A 426 -3.56 -3.86 19.45
C THR A 426 -3.84 -2.37 19.22
N PHE A 427 -3.03 -1.50 19.79
CA PHE A 427 -3.09 -0.07 19.54
C PHE A 427 -2.33 0.28 18.25
N LEU A 428 -2.86 1.20 17.45
CA LEU A 428 -2.27 1.64 16.18
C LEU A 428 -0.80 2.09 16.35
N GLY A 429 -0.48 2.77 17.46
CA GLY A 429 0.89 3.20 17.76
C GLY A 429 1.88 2.05 17.77
N TYR A 430 1.55 0.97 18.50
CA TYR A 430 2.38 -0.22 18.56
C TYR A 430 2.48 -0.89 17.19
N TRP A 431 1.36 -1.02 16.49
CA TRP A 431 1.32 -1.60 15.14
C TRP A 431 2.27 -0.88 14.15
N LEU A 432 2.29 0.47 14.18
CA LEU A 432 3.13 1.29 13.30
C LEU A 432 4.62 1.26 13.71
N LEU A 433 4.89 1.32 15.02
CA LEU A 433 6.26 1.40 15.56
C LEU A 433 6.94 0.04 15.71
N ARG A 434 6.23 -1.10 15.59
CA ARG A 434 6.80 -2.43 15.85
C ARG A 434 8.06 -2.73 15.04
N LYS A 435 8.05 -2.44 13.72
CA LYS A 435 9.16 -2.75 12.80
C LYS A 435 10.37 -1.85 13.04
N PRO A 436 10.23 -0.51 13.15
CA PRO A 436 11.38 0.33 13.50
C PRO A 436 11.90 0.04 14.91
N LEU A 437 11.03 -0.24 15.88
CA LEU A 437 11.48 -0.65 17.23
C LEU A 437 12.26 -1.96 17.20
N ALA A 438 11.85 -2.94 16.39
CA ALA A 438 12.60 -4.17 16.22
C ALA A 438 14.01 -3.93 15.63
N LEU A 439 14.12 -3.07 14.61
CA LEU A 439 15.41 -2.69 14.02
C LEU A 439 16.31 -1.93 15.02
N ILE A 440 15.73 -1.00 15.78
CA ILE A 440 16.46 -0.28 16.83
C ILE A 440 16.97 -1.28 17.87
N ARG A 441 16.11 -2.21 18.30
CA ARG A 441 16.46 -3.24 19.28
C ARG A 441 17.59 -4.15 18.77
N THR A 442 17.50 -4.64 17.55
CA THR A 442 18.56 -5.51 16.98
C THR A 442 19.87 -4.75 16.75
N SER A 443 19.81 -3.48 16.33
CA SER A 443 21.02 -2.65 16.14
C SER A 443 21.69 -2.23 17.45
N LEU A 444 20.91 -1.97 18.51
CA LEU A 444 21.42 -1.57 19.83
C LEU A 444 21.68 -2.75 20.78
N GLY A 445 21.26 -3.97 20.42
CA GLY A 445 21.46 -5.18 21.22
C GLY A 445 20.62 -5.24 22.51
N LEU A 446 19.44 -4.61 22.51
CA LEU A 446 18.52 -4.55 23.68
C LEU A 446 17.54 -5.73 23.77
#